data_AF-A0A7C0Y7K6-F1
#
_entry.id   AF-A0A7C0Y7K6-F1
#
_cell.length_a   1.000
_cell.length_b   1.000
_cell.length_c   1.000
_cell.angle_alpha   90.00
_cell.angle_beta   90.00
_cell.angle_gamma   90.00
#
_symmetry.space_group_name_H-M   'P 1'
#
loop_
_entity.id
_entity.type
_entity.pdbx_description
1 polymer ?
#
loop_
_entity_poly.entity_id
_entity_poly.type
_entity_poly.pdbx_seq_one_letter_code
_entity_poly.pdbx_strand_id
1 'polypeptide(L)'
;MDKELINKLNNELPELIEDKIKRFIKEYGLNPELSKQIAKSKYSDMFESLIGTGAEAKVIASTLLITLKELEKEGVKVKNIKNWHLESIFKAFARGEIPRTAIPQILKGFAKKPKSSLEQVMQEAKIEKLTMEDLDGIIEKIVKENAQLAEDKRGKKILMGLIMQKVRGRIDGMVVMERLEKKLEERRK
;
A
#
# COMPACT_ATOMS: atom_id res chain seq x y z
N MET A 1 -8.74 -26.56 -43.08
CA MET A 1 -8.49 -25.53 -42.03
C MET A 1 -7.17 -25.89 -41.39
N ASP A 2 -6.14 -25.06 -41.58
CA ASP A 2 -4.77 -25.33 -41.13
C ASP A 2 -4.68 -25.38 -39.60
N LYS A 3 -4.12 -26.48 -39.07
CA LYS A 3 -3.85 -26.64 -37.63
C LYS A 3 -2.97 -25.53 -37.06
N GLU A 4 -2.11 -24.92 -37.88
CA GLU A 4 -1.30 -23.76 -37.50
C GLU A 4 -2.12 -22.49 -37.28
N LEU A 5 -3.18 -22.28 -38.08
CA LEU A 5 -4.08 -21.13 -37.92
C LEU A 5 -4.92 -21.28 -36.64
N ILE A 6 -5.36 -22.50 -36.32
CA ILE A 6 -6.08 -22.81 -35.08
C ILE A 6 -5.18 -22.62 -33.85
N ASN A 7 -3.91 -23.02 -33.92
CA ASN A 7 -2.96 -22.83 -32.81
C ASN A 7 -2.58 -21.36 -32.58
N LYS A 8 -2.44 -20.55 -33.64
CA LYS A 8 -2.24 -19.10 -33.50
C LYS A 8 -3.47 -18.42 -32.88
N LEU A 9 -4.67 -18.74 -33.37
CA LEU A 9 -5.92 -18.18 -32.85
C LEU A 9 -6.19 -18.59 -31.39
N ASN A 10 -5.86 -19.83 -30.99
CA ASN A 10 -6.01 -20.27 -29.60
C ASN A 10 -5.05 -19.54 -28.64
N ASN A 11 -3.88 -19.11 -29.09
CA ASN A 11 -2.94 -18.31 -28.29
C ASN A 11 -3.31 -16.82 -28.20
N GLU A 12 -4.23 -16.35 -29.05
CA GLU A 12 -4.68 -14.94 -29.11
C GLU A 12 -6.04 -14.72 -28.44
N LEU A 13 -6.75 -15.78 -28.04
CA LEU A 13 -8.01 -15.65 -27.31
C LEU A 13 -7.75 -15.16 -25.88
N PRO A 14 -8.45 -14.11 -25.41
CA PRO A 14 -8.36 -13.68 -24.02
C PRO A 14 -8.76 -14.82 -23.10
N GLU A 15 -8.01 -14.99 -22.00
CA GLU A 15 -8.39 -15.89 -20.91
C GLU A 15 -9.84 -15.61 -20.47
N LEU A 16 -10.64 -16.67 -20.29
CA LEU A 16 -11.99 -16.54 -19.76
C LEU A 16 -11.95 -15.88 -18.38
N ILE A 17 -12.91 -15.00 -18.10
CA ILE A 17 -12.95 -14.23 -16.84
C ILE A 17 -12.98 -15.16 -15.63
N GLU A 18 -13.74 -16.26 -15.71
CA GLU A 18 -13.83 -17.26 -14.65
C GLU A 18 -12.48 -17.91 -14.35
N ASP A 19 -11.69 -18.21 -15.39
CA ASP A 19 -10.38 -18.83 -15.23
C ASP A 19 -9.35 -17.82 -14.73
N LYS A 20 -9.40 -16.57 -15.22
CA LYS A 20 -8.62 -15.46 -14.67
C LYS A 20 -8.87 -15.24 -13.18
N ILE A 21 -10.13 -15.31 -12.74
CA ILE A 21 -10.49 -15.19 -11.32
C ILE A 21 -9.87 -16.32 -10.50
N LYS A 22 -9.98 -17.58 -10.97
CA LYS A 22 -9.36 -18.73 -10.28
C LYS A 22 -7.84 -18.58 -10.21
N ARG A 23 -7.22 -18.11 -11.30
CA ARG A 23 -5.78 -17.83 -11.36
C ARG A 23 -5.37 -16.77 -10.35
N PHE A 24 -6.09 -15.65 -10.26
CA PHE A 24 -5.81 -14.59 -9.29
C PHE A 24 -5.92 -15.05 -7.83
N ILE A 25 -6.86 -15.95 -7.53
CA ILE A 25 -6.94 -16.57 -6.21
C ILE A 25 -5.73 -17.47 -5.95
N LYS A 26 -5.42 -18.36 -6.90
CA LYS A 26 -4.40 -19.40 -6.74
C LYS A 26 -2.97 -18.84 -6.75
N GLU A 27 -2.65 -17.99 -7.72
CA GLU A 27 -1.30 -17.49 -7.97
C GLU A 27 -0.98 -16.24 -7.15
N TYR A 28 -1.98 -15.39 -6.90
CA TYR A 28 -1.77 -14.09 -6.23
C TYR A 28 -2.35 -14.03 -4.81
N GLY A 29 -2.97 -15.11 -4.34
CA GLY A 29 -3.51 -15.20 -2.98
C GLY A 29 -4.62 -14.19 -2.69
N LEU A 30 -5.27 -13.66 -3.74
CA LEU A 30 -6.38 -12.73 -3.57
C LEU A 30 -7.62 -13.48 -3.07
N ASN A 31 -8.40 -12.84 -2.21
CA ASN A 31 -9.69 -13.41 -1.83
C ASN A 31 -10.66 -13.42 -3.03
N PRO A 32 -11.72 -14.26 -3.02
CA PRO A 32 -12.61 -14.40 -4.17
C PRO A 32 -13.27 -13.10 -4.63
N GLU A 33 -13.66 -12.24 -3.69
CA GLU A 33 -14.33 -10.97 -3.99
C GLU A 33 -13.37 -10.00 -4.69
N LEU A 34 -12.18 -9.79 -4.14
CA LEU A 34 -11.18 -8.90 -4.71
C LEU A 34 -10.68 -9.42 -6.07
N SER A 35 -10.54 -10.74 -6.22
CA SER A 35 -10.19 -11.40 -7.49
C SER A 35 -11.23 -11.13 -8.57
N LYS A 36 -12.51 -11.31 -8.24
CA LYS A 36 -13.62 -11.02 -9.13
C LYS A 36 -13.68 -9.55 -9.52
N GLN A 37 -13.50 -8.65 -8.56
CA GLN A 37 -13.52 -7.21 -8.82
C GLN A 37 -12.39 -6.78 -9.75
N ILE A 38 -11.15 -7.22 -9.49
CA ILE A 38 -10.01 -6.79 -10.30
C ILE A 38 -10.05 -7.40 -11.71
N ALA A 39 -10.38 -8.70 -11.83
CA ALA A 39 -10.45 -9.39 -13.12
C ALA A 39 -11.49 -8.78 -14.07
N LYS A 40 -12.62 -8.30 -13.53
CA LYS A 40 -13.70 -7.65 -14.30
C LYS A 40 -13.51 -6.14 -14.49
N SER A 41 -12.47 -5.55 -13.90
CA SER A 41 -12.24 -4.12 -13.95
C SER A 41 -11.44 -3.70 -15.18
N LYS A 42 -11.53 -2.41 -15.53
CA LYS A 42 -10.63 -1.77 -16.51
C LYS A 42 -9.14 -1.79 -16.10
N TYR A 43 -8.84 -2.21 -14.87
CA TYR A 43 -7.48 -2.28 -14.34
C TYR A 43 -6.91 -3.70 -14.36
N SER A 44 -7.61 -4.69 -14.92
CA SER A 44 -7.17 -6.10 -14.95
C SER A 44 -5.76 -6.24 -15.52
N ASP A 45 -5.51 -5.73 -16.72
CA ASP A 45 -4.19 -5.84 -17.37
C ASP A 45 -3.12 -5.02 -16.64
N MET A 46 -3.51 -3.86 -16.09
CA MET A 46 -2.61 -3.01 -15.29
C MET A 46 -2.22 -3.69 -13.98
N PHE A 47 -3.14 -4.41 -13.35
CA PHE A 47 -2.85 -5.19 -12.16
C PHE A 47 -1.80 -6.26 -12.47
N GLU A 48 -1.98 -7.01 -13.56
CA GLU A 48 -1.02 -8.05 -13.97
C GLU A 48 0.36 -7.46 -14.30
N SER A 49 0.42 -6.32 -15.01
CA SER A 49 1.71 -5.67 -15.29
C SER A 49 2.41 -5.21 -14.01
N LEU A 50 1.65 -4.82 -12.98
CA LEU A 50 2.18 -4.34 -11.71
C LEU A 50 2.60 -5.46 -10.76
N ILE A 51 2.14 -6.71 -10.95
CA ILE A 51 2.63 -7.86 -10.17
C ILE A 51 4.15 -7.98 -10.30
N GLY A 52 4.71 -7.71 -11.49
CA GLY A 52 6.15 -7.74 -11.74
C GLY A 52 6.99 -6.75 -10.92
N THR A 53 6.37 -5.82 -10.20
CA THR A 53 7.06 -4.91 -9.28
C THR A 53 7.52 -5.59 -7.98
N GLY A 54 6.98 -6.79 -7.67
CA GLY A 54 7.24 -7.52 -6.43
C GLY A 54 6.38 -7.08 -5.25
N ALA A 55 5.47 -6.11 -5.43
CA ALA A 55 4.53 -5.71 -4.39
C ALA A 55 3.42 -6.75 -4.18
N GLU A 56 2.90 -6.83 -2.96
CA GLU A 56 1.77 -7.70 -2.63
C GLU A 56 0.56 -7.43 -3.54
N ALA A 57 0.04 -8.48 -4.17
CA ALA A 57 -1.10 -8.38 -5.08
C ALA A 57 -2.32 -7.72 -4.44
N LYS A 58 -2.57 -8.00 -3.15
CA LYS A 58 -3.66 -7.37 -2.39
C LYS A 58 -3.49 -5.85 -2.31
N VAL A 59 -2.27 -5.36 -2.12
CA VAL A 59 -1.98 -3.92 -2.07
C VAL A 59 -2.24 -3.31 -3.44
N ILE A 60 -1.69 -3.89 -4.51
CA ILE A 60 -1.90 -3.42 -5.90
C ILE A 60 -3.39 -3.36 -6.24
N ALA A 61 -4.12 -4.48 -6.06
CA ALA A 61 -5.56 -4.56 -6.37
C ALA A 61 -6.38 -3.55 -5.56
N SER A 62 -6.10 -3.42 -4.24
CA SER A 62 -6.79 -2.45 -3.39
C SER A 62 -6.50 -1.00 -3.81
N THR A 63 -5.28 -0.68 -4.21
CA THR A 63 -4.93 0.66 -4.67
C THR A 63 -5.66 1.02 -5.96
N LEU A 64 -5.70 0.10 -6.94
CA LEU A 64 -6.34 0.33 -8.23
C LEU A 64 -7.87 0.46 -8.11
N LEU A 65 -8.51 -0.40 -7.32
CA LEU A 65 -9.98 -0.45 -7.22
C LEU A 65 -10.55 0.52 -6.19
N ILE A 66 -9.86 0.72 -5.08
CA ILE A 66 -10.36 1.44 -3.90
C ILE A 66 -9.69 2.79 -3.80
N THR A 67 -8.37 2.84 -3.62
CA THR A 67 -7.65 4.09 -3.35
C THR A 67 -7.81 5.11 -4.48
N LEU A 68 -7.62 4.70 -5.74
CA LEU A 68 -7.80 5.64 -6.86
C LEU A 68 -9.23 6.20 -6.93
N LYS A 69 -10.25 5.36 -6.63
CA LYS A 69 -11.65 5.78 -6.61
C LYS A 69 -11.95 6.74 -5.44
N GLU A 70 -11.35 6.51 -4.28
CA GLU A 70 -11.45 7.40 -3.12
C GLU A 70 -10.80 8.76 -3.41
N LEU A 71 -9.60 8.76 -3.99
CA LEU A 71 -8.91 9.98 -4.39
C LEU A 71 -9.72 10.78 -5.42
N GLU A 72 -10.32 10.10 -6.40
CA GLU A 72 -11.20 10.75 -7.39
C GLU A 72 -12.40 11.43 -6.72
N LYS A 73 -13.04 10.78 -5.73
CA LYS A 73 -14.12 11.38 -4.92
C LYS A 73 -13.66 12.59 -4.10
N GLU A 74 -12.41 12.61 -3.68
CA GLU A 74 -11.78 13.76 -3.00
C GLU A 74 -11.39 14.90 -3.95
N GLY A 75 -11.69 14.79 -5.25
CA GLY A 75 -11.37 15.80 -6.26
C GLY A 75 -9.94 15.73 -6.81
N VAL A 76 -9.21 14.64 -6.53
CA VAL A 76 -7.86 14.42 -7.06
C VAL A 76 -7.94 14.06 -8.54
N LYS A 77 -7.10 14.69 -9.37
CA LYS A 77 -7.03 14.45 -10.82
C LYS A 77 -6.33 13.12 -11.15
N VAL A 78 -6.95 11.99 -10.81
CA VAL A 78 -6.37 10.64 -10.99
C VAL A 78 -5.98 10.31 -12.44
N LYS A 79 -6.58 10.98 -13.43
CA LYS A 79 -6.18 10.90 -14.86
C LYS A 79 -4.72 11.29 -15.14
N ASN A 80 -4.11 12.05 -14.23
CA ASN A 80 -2.70 12.44 -14.30
C ASN A 80 -1.76 11.32 -13.81
N ILE A 81 -2.28 10.33 -13.09
CA ILE A 81 -1.53 9.17 -12.62
C ILE A 81 -1.40 8.19 -13.80
N LYS A 82 -0.17 7.77 -14.10
CA LYS A 82 0.20 6.92 -15.24
C LYS A 82 0.81 5.63 -14.70
N ASN A 83 0.93 4.61 -15.55
CA ASN A 83 1.46 3.30 -15.15
C ASN A 83 2.84 3.40 -14.50
N TRP A 84 3.73 4.22 -15.05
CA TRP A 84 5.07 4.41 -14.49
C TRP A 84 5.07 5.01 -13.08
N HIS A 85 4.09 5.85 -12.74
CA HIS A 85 3.91 6.35 -11.36
C HIS A 85 3.60 5.17 -10.43
N LEU A 86 2.63 4.33 -10.80
CA LEU A 86 2.22 3.17 -10.03
C LEU A 86 3.38 2.16 -9.89
N GLU A 87 4.10 1.88 -10.98
CA GLU A 87 5.29 1.03 -10.97
C GLU A 87 6.35 1.54 -9.98
N SER A 88 6.64 2.85 -10.00
CA SER A 88 7.62 3.45 -9.08
C SER A 88 7.21 3.29 -7.62
N ILE A 89 5.92 3.52 -7.32
CA ILE A 89 5.35 3.37 -5.97
C ILE A 89 5.46 1.93 -5.51
N PHE A 90 5.02 0.97 -6.33
CA PHE A 90 4.97 -0.43 -5.92
C PHE A 90 6.37 -1.04 -5.81
N LYS A 91 7.33 -0.64 -6.66
CA LYS A 91 8.75 -1.00 -6.48
C LYS A 91 9.32 -0.47 -5.17
N ALA A 92 9.06 0.78 -4.82
CA ALA A 92 9.52 1.35 -3.54
C ALA A 92 8.85 0.67 -2.33
N PHE A 93 7.55 0.37 -2.44
CA PHE A 93 6.80 -0.37 -1.42
C PHE A 93 7.37 -1.79 -1.23
N ALA A 94 7.62 -2.51 -2.33
CA ALA A 94 8.19 -3.87 -2.29
C ALA A 94 9.58 -3.90 -1.64
N ARG A 95 10.38 -2.84 -1.81
CA ARG A 95 11.69 -2.67 -1.14
C ARG A 95 11.60 -2.19 0.31
N GLY A 96 10.39 -1.96 0.83
CA GLY A 96 10.19 -1.41 2.18
C GLY A 96 10.64 0.04 2.35
N GLU A 97 10.81 0.79 1.25
CA GLU A 97 11.22 2.20 1.30
C GLU A 97 10.08 3.13 1.69
N ILE A 98 8.85 2.71 1.38
CA ILE A 98 7.62 3.41 1.78
C ILE A 98 6.65 2.43 2.44
N PRO A 99 5.92 2.85 3.47
CA PRO A 99 4.83 2.05 4.04
C PRO A 99 3.61 2.08 3.12
N ARG A 100 2.71 1.11 3.29
CA ARG A 100 1.42 1.07 2.59
C ARG A 100 0.61 2.36 2.77
N THR A 101 0.67 2.94 3.96
CA THR A 101 -0.03 4.17 4.36
C THR A 101 0.44 5.42 3.59
N ALA A 102 1.63 5.40 2.99
CA ALA A 102 2.15 6.52 2.20
C ALA A 102 1.60 6.54 0.77
N ILE A 103 1.13 5.40 0.24
CA ILE A 103 0.67 5.26 -1.15
C ILE A 103 -0.37 6.33 -1.54
N PRO A 104 -1.46 6.58 -0.77
CA PRO A 104 -2.46 7.58 -1.15
C PRO A 104 -1.87 9.00 -1.24
N GLN A 105 -0.95 9.36 -0.34
CA GLN A 105 -0.32 10.68 -0.33
C GLN A 105 0.61 10.88 -1.52
N ILE A 106 1.38 9.84 -1.87
CA ILE A 106 2.26 9.88 -3.05
C ILE A 106 1.43 9.97 -4.34
N LEU A 107 0.33 9.23 -4.43
CA LEU A 107 -0.60 9.32 -5.57
C LEU A 107 -1.19 10.74 -5.72
N LYS A 108 -1.56 11.40 -4.61
CA LYS A 108 -1.98 12.82 -4.62
C LYS A 108 -0.87 13.73 -5.15
N GLY A 109 0.37 13.48 -4.74
CA GLY A 109 1.54 14.21 -5.23
C GLY A 109 1.73 14.09 -6.73
N PHE A 110 1.73 12.86 -7.28
CA PHE A 110 1.82 12.64 -8.73
C PHE A 110 0.62 13.23 -9.48
N ALA A 111 -0.59 13.13 -8.94
CA ALA A 111 -1.76 13.73 -9.56
C ALA A 111 -1.63 15.27 -9.69
N LYS A 112 -0.99 15.92 -8.71
CA LYS A 112 -0.70 17.36 -8.70
C LYS A 112 0.49 17.71 -9.59
N LYS A 113 1.54 16.87 -9.60
CA LYS A 113 2.81 17.08 -10.32
C LYS A 113 3.21 15.80 -11.10
N PRO A 114 2.59 15.54 -12.25
CA PRO A 114 2.77 14.28 -12.99
C PRO A 114 4.12 14.16 -13.71
N LYS A 115 5.02 15.14 -13.58
CA LYS A 115 6.38 15.10 -14.13
C LYS A 115 7.44 14.92 -13.04
N SER A 116 7.02 14.93 -11.77
CA SER A 116 7.95 14.78 -10.66
C SER A 116 8.42 13.34 -10.54
N SER A 117 9.64 13.16 -10.02
CA SER A 117 10.12 11.85 -9.59
C SER A 117 9.42 11.42 -8.29
N LEU A 118 9.54 10.14 -7.94
CA LEU A 118 9.01 9.62 -6.68
C LEU A 118 9.65 10.33 -5.48
N GLU A 119 10.97 10.55 -5.53
CA GLU A 119 11.74 11.22 -4.49
C GLU A 119 11.25 12.67 -4.29
N GLN A 120 11.01 13.40 -5.38
CA GLN A 120 10.49 14.77 -5.32
C GLN A 120 9.11 14.80 -4.66
N VAL A 121 8.21 13.88 -5.03
CA VAL A 121 6.88 13.79 -4.42
C VAL A 121 6.99 13.46 -2.94
N MET A 122 7.85 12.52 -2.55
CA MET A 122 8.06 12.14 -1.16
C MET A 122 8.60 13.29 -0.32
N GLN A 123 9.60 14.02 -0.82
CA GLN A 123 10.15 15.20 -0.15
C GLN A 123 9.10 16.28 0.08
N GLU A 124 8.30 16.62 -0.94
CA GLU A 124 7.26 17.63 -0.83
C GLU A 124 6.11 17.21 0.10
N ALA A 125 5.79 15.92 0.11
CA ALA A 125 4.80 15.34 1.03
C ALA A 125 5.36 15.15 2.45
N LYS A 126 6.64 15.49 2.69
CA LYS A 126 7.36 15.27 3.96
C LYS A 126 7.30 13.81 4.41
N ILE A 127 7.30 12.90 3.44
CA ILE A 127 7.40 11.45 3.65
C ILE A 127 8.89 11.15 3.78
N GLU A 128 9.46 11.46 4.94
CA GLU A 128 10.81 11.07 5.29
C GLU A 128 10.84 9.60 5.71
N LYS A 129 11.92 8.90 5.37
CA LYS A 129 12.15 7.54 5.83
C LYS A 129 12.32 7.58 7.35
N LEU A 130 11.41 6.95 8.09
CA LEU A 130 11.52 6.77 9.53
C LEU A 130 12.14 5.40 9.78
N THR A 131 13.31 5.35 10.40
CA THR A 131 13.96 4.08 10.75
C THR A 131 13.26 3.42 11.94
N MET A 132 13.59 2.15 12.20
CA MET A 132 13.11 1.48 13.40
C MET A 132 13.72 2.11 14.67
N GLU A 133 14.97 2.59 14.62
CA GLU A 133 15.55 3.33 15.73
C GLU A 133 14.82 4.66 15.99
N ASP A 134 14.45 5.40 14.94
CA ASP A 134 13.67 6.63 15.08
C ASP A 134 12.29 6.34 15.70
N LEU A 135 11.65 5.24 15.30
CA LEU A 135 10.38 4.80 15.88
C LEU A 135 10.53 4.51 17.37
N ASP A 136 11.54 3.72 17.75
CA ASP A 136 11.79 3.35 19.13
C ASP A 136 12.02 4.60 20.01
N GLY A 137 12.80 5.57 19.50
CA GLY A 137 13.01 6.85 20.17
C GLY A 137 11.74 7.69 20.31
N ILE A 138 10.87 7.71 19.29
CA ILE A 138 9.56 8.38 19.35
C ILE A 138 8.66 7.72 20.40
N ILE A 139 8.57 6.38 20.39
CA ILE A 139 7.76 5.61 21.33
C ILE A 139 8.25 5.87 22.76
N GLU A 140 9.55 5.77 23.00
CA GLU A 140 10.13 5.98 24.32
C GLU A 140 9.83 7.38 24.87
N LYS A 141 9.99 8.41 24.04
CA LYS A 141 9.67 9.78 24.42
C LYS A 141 8.19 9.94 24.79
N ILE A 142 7.27 9.47 23.93
CA ILE A 142 5.83 9.62 24.15
C ILE A 142 5.38 8.85 25.39
N VAL A 143 5.86 7.61 25.57
CA VAL A 143 5.54 6.79 26.75
C VAL A 143 6.12 7.41 28.03
N LYS A 144 7.31 8.03 27.98
CA LYS A 144 7.89 8.74 29.13
C LYS A 144 7.11 10.00 29.49
N GLU A 145 6.71 10.80 28.51
CA GLU A 145 5.90 12.02 28.71
C GLU A 145 4.47 11.73 29.20
N ASN A 146 3.98 10.51 28.95
CA ASN A 146 2.62 10.08 29.28
C ASN A 146 2.62 8.80 30.13
N ALA A 147 3.53 8.70 31.09
CA ALA A 147 3.76 7.48 31.88
C ALA A 147 2.48 6.94 32.54
N GLN A 148 1.58 7.82 32.98
CA GLN A 148 0.28 7.49 33.55
C GLN A 148 -0.65 6.72 32.59
N LEU A 149 -0.44 6.84 31.28
CA LEU A 149 -1.21 6.12 30.25
C LEU A 149 -0.65 4.71 29.95
N ALA A 150 0.52 4.36 30.49
CA ALA A 150 1.18 3.08 30.22
C ALA A 150 0.56 1.89 30.98
N GLU A 151 -0.26 2.17 32.00
CA GLU A 151 -0.73 1.16 32.95
C GLU A 151 -2.02 0.46 32.53
N ASP A 152 -2.92 1.11 31.77
CA ASP A 152 -4.21 0.54 31.39
C ASP A 152 -4.46 0.41 29.87
N LYS A 153 -5.48 -0.36 29.49
CA LYS A 153 -5.84 -0.64 28.08
C LYS A 153 -6.33 0.61 27.32
N ARG A 154 -6.88 1.63 28.00
CA ARG A 154 -7.36 2.86 27.37
C ARG A 154 -6.20 3.80 27.06
N GLY A 155 -5.24 3.92 27.98
CA GLY A 155 -4.02 4.69 27.80
C GLY A 155 -3.19 4.21 26.62
N LYS A 156 -3.10 2.90 26.40
CA LYS A 156 -2.46 2.33 25.19
C LYS A 156 -3.06 2.83 23.87
N LYS A 157 -4.38 2.98 23.76
CA LYS A 157 -5.02 3.52 22.54
C LYS A 157 -4.66 5.00 22.33
N ILE A 158 -4.58 5.76 23.42
CA ILE A 158 -4.19 7.18 23.37
C ILE A 158 -2.73 7.30 22.94
N LEU A 159 -1.83 6.52 23.54
CA LEU A 159 -0.41 6.45 23.16
C LEU A 159 -0.24 6.11 21.68
N MET A 160 -0.98 5.11 21.19
CA MET A 160 -1.01 4.76 19.77
C MET A 160 -1.42 5.96 18.90
N GLY A 161 -2.47 6.70 19.28
CA GLY A 161 -2.88 7.91 18.57
C GLY A 161 -1.80 8.99 18.51
N LEU A 162 -1.14 9.26 19.64
CA LEU A 162 -0.05 10.23 19.74
C LEU A 162 1.17 9.83 18.88
N ILE A 163 1.55 8.55 18.93
CA ILE A 163 2.66 8.02 18.14
C ILE A 163 2.31 8.10 16.65
N MET A 164 1.09 7.71 16.25
CA MET A 164 0.64 7.79 14.86
C MET A 164 0.62 9.24 14.34
N GLN A 165 0.27 10.22 15.18
CA GLN A 165 0.38 11.64 14.84
C GLN A 165 1.83 12.09 14.63
N LYS A 166 2.77 11.57 15.42
CA LYS A 166 4.19 11.89 15.29
C LYS A 166 4.83 11.19 14.10
N VAL A 167 4.50 9.92 13.88
CA VAL A 167 4.95 9.09 12.77
C VAL A 167 4.30 9.53 11.46
N ARG A 168 3.13 10.18 11.47
CA ARG A 168 2.42 10.70 10.27
C ARG A 168 2.25 9.66 9.16
N GLY A 169 1.97 8.42 9.54
CA GLY A 169 1.79 7.31 8.60
C GLY A 169 3.07 6.90 7.85
N ARG A 170 4.26 7.27 8.35
CA ARG A 170 5.56 6.84 7.82
C ARG A 170 5.93 5.39 8.17
N ILE A 171 5.25 4.81 9.17
CA ILE A 171 5.36 3.39 9.53
C ILE A 171 3.95 2.83 9.65
N ASP A 172 3.78 1.56 9.29
CA ASP A 172 2.51 0.84 9.42
C ASP A 172 2.07 0.79 10.89
N GLY A 173 0.78 1.06 11.14
CA GLY A 173 0.24 1.07 12.49
C GLY A 173 0.36 -0.28 13.20
N MET A 174 0.40 -1.39 12.47
CA MET A 174 0.63 -2.72 13.04
C MET A 174 2.03 -2.83 13.63
N VAL A 175 3.06 -2.35 12.91
CA VAL A 175 4.46 -2.32 13.39
C VAL A 175 4.60 -1.39 14.59
N VAL A 176 3.95 -0.22 14.56
CA VAL A 176 3.94 0.71 15.70
C VAL A 176 3.30 0.05 16.93
N MET A 177 2.18 -0.66 16.75
CA MET A 177 1.49 -1.34 17.84
C MET A 177 2.37 -2.42 18.48
N GLU A 178 2.99 -3.27 17.66
CA GLU A 178 3.87 -4.35 18.13
C GLU A 178 5.05 -3.79 18.95
N ARG A 179 5.69 -2.72 18.45
CA ARG A 179 6.79 -2.06 19.16
C ARG A 179 6.34 -1.40 20.46
N LEU A 180 5.18 -0.74 20.46
CA LEU A 180 4.61 -0.13 21.65
C LEU A 180 4.29 -1.19 22.71
N GLU A 181 3.70 -2.32 22.32
CA GLU A 181 3.41 -3.45 23.23
C GLU A 181 4.67 -3.94 23.92
N LYS A 182 5.71 -4.25 23.15
CA LYS A 182 7.00 -4.70 23.68
C LYS A 182 7.58 -3.72 24.71
N LYS A 183 7.56 -2.42 24.41
CA LYS A 183 8.09 -1.38 25.33
C LYS A 183 7.27 -1.26 26.62
N LEU A 184 5.95 -1.44 26.55
CA LEU A 184 5.08 -1.42 27.73
C LEU A 184 5.28 -2.67 28.59
N GLU A 185 5.54 -3.82 28.00
CA GLU A 185 5.87 -5.05 28.73
C GLU A 185 7.21 -4.95 29.46
N GLU A 186 8.25 -4.42 28.81
CA GLU A 186 9.57 -4.18 29.41
C GLU A 186 9.51 -3.27 30.65
N ARG A 187 8.56 -2.35 30.71
CA ARG A 187 8.36 -1.46 31.87
C ARG A 187 7.64 -2.09 33.05
N ARG A 188 6.93 -3.20 32.83
CA ARG A 188 6.15 -3.90 33.86
C ARG A 188 6.96 -5.00 34.56
N LYS A 189 8.13 -5.34 34.01
CA LYS A 189 9.13 -6.23 34.60
C LYS A 189 10.06 -5.43 35.50
#